data_AF-A0A976G5S7-F1
#
_entry.id   AF-A0A976G5S7-F1
#
_cell.length_a   1.000
_cell.length_b   1.000
_cell.length_c   1.000
_cell.angle_alpha   90.00
_cell.angle_beta   90.00
_cell.angle_gamma   90.00
#
_symmetry.space_group_name_H-M   'P 1'
#
loop_
_entity.id
_entity.type
_entity.pdbx_description
1 polymer ?
#
loop_
_entity_poly.entity_id
_entity_poly.type
_entity_poly.pdbx_seq_one_letter_code
_entity_poly.pdbx_strand_id
1 'polypeptide(L)'
;MNAFDSSILHFLNQFSFRWPVFDRGVMAFTQFYMLRGLPMVALLWWVWFRDGTDKQRDREIATATVIAAFCALLLGRLLANWLPFRVRPMASPDLGLSFLLASDDGMRTWSSFPSDHAMMWCAVATGVMVAARWLGLLALAYAVLLICMARVFVGLHYPTDVIAGALLGVLTCLVLTRPPLRTRIAAPFLFLFDRYRGLFHVGMFLLSFGLITNFDEIRTVASSLMKVI
;
A
#
# COMPACT_ATOMS: atom_id res chain seq x y z
N MET A 1 -12.92 12.22 17.03
CA MET A 1 -12.67 12.53 15.60
C MET A 1 -12.30 14.00 15.49
N ASN A 2 -11.32 14.39 14.65
CA ASN A 2 -10.98 15.80 14.46
C ASN A 2 -11.83 16.43 13.35
N ALA A 3 -11.88 17.76 13.29
CA ALA A 3 -12.70 18.51 12.34
C ALA A 3 -12.34 18.25 10.86
N PHE A 4 -11.07 17.95 10.59
CA PHE A 4 -10.56 17.69 9.25
C PHE A 4 -11.08 16.34 8.70
N ASP A 5 -10.99 15.29 9.51
CA ASP A 5 -11.50 13.97 9.17
C ASP A 5 -13.01 14.02 8.97
N SER A 6 -13.73 14.72 9.86
CA SER A 6 -15.18 14.83 9.76
C SER A 6 -15.62 15.59 8.51
N SER A 7 -14.98 16.72 8.17
CA SER A 7 -15.37 17.52 7.00
C SER A 7 -15.25 16.72 5.70
N ILE A 8 -14.16 15.96 5.56
CA ILE A 8 -13.93 15.14 4.37
C ILE A 8 -14.89 13.96 4.34
N LEU A 9 -15.09 13.27 5.45
CA LEU A 9 -16.00 12.13 5.50
C LEU A 9 -17.44 12.55 5.19
N HIS A 10 -17.94 13.65 5.78
CA HIS A 10 -19.28 14.15 5.45
C HIS A 10 -19.39 14.57 3.98
N PHE A 11 -18.38 15.24 3.42
CA PHE A 11 -18.36 15.59 2.01
C PHE A 11 -18.44 14.36 1.11
N LEU A 12 -17.61 13.34 1.34
CA LEU A 12 -17.64 12.11 0.56
C LEU A 12 -18.96 11.35 0.71
N ASN A 13 -19.55 11.37 1.91
CA ASN A 13 -20.80 10.68 2.20
C ASN A 13 -21.99 11.25 1.41
N GLN A 14 -21.93 12.52 0.98
CA GLN A 14 -22.94 13.11 0.10
C GLN A 14 -23.08 12.35 -1.23
N PHE A 15 -22.02 11.64 -1.66
CA PHE A 15 -22.00 10.87 -2.91
C PHE A 15 -22.32 9.38 -2.70
N SER A 16 -22.17 8.86 -1.49
CA SER A 16 -22.44 7.45 -1.18
C SER A 16 -23.91 7.11 -1.42
N PHE A 17 -24.17 5.99 -2.08
CA PHE A 17 -25.52 5.47 -2.38
C PHE A 17 -26.36 6.36 -3.32
N ARG A 18 -25.78 7.39 -3.94
CA ARG A 18 -26.49 8.23 -4.90
C ARG A 18 -26.44 7.69 -6.33
N TRP A 19 -25.32 7.08 -6.72
CA TRP A 19 -25.06 6.66 -8.10
C TRP A 19 -24.60 5.20 -8.12
N PRO A 20 -25.51 4.24 -8.37
CA PRO A 20 -25.21 2.81 -8.27
C PRO A 20 -24.05 2.32 -9.16
N VAL A 21 -23.77 3.02 -10.27
CA VAL A 21 -22.62 2.72 -11.13
C VAL A 21 -21.31 3.16 -10.48
N PHE A 22 -21.30 4.36 -9.89
CA PHE A 22 -20.13 4.89 -9.18
C PHE A 22 -19.81 4.04 -7.94
N ASP A 23 -20.83 3.72 -7.14
CA ASP A 23 -20.65 2.91 -5.93
C ASP A 23 -20.10 1.51 -6.26
N ARG A 24 -20.64 0.87 -7.31
CA ARG A 24 -20.10 -0.41 -7.82
C ARG A 24 -18.67 -0.27 -8.33
N GLY A 25 -18.33 0.84 -8.98
CA GLY A 25 -16.96 1.12 -9.43
C GLY A 25 -15.97 1.23 -8.27
N VAL A 26 -16.32 2.00 -7.22
CA VAL A 26 -15.48 2.16 -6.02
C VAL A 26 -15.35 0.82 -5.27
N MET A 27 -16.43 0.05 -5.18
CA MET A 27 -16.42 -1.29 -4.58
C MET A 27 -15.56 -2.27 -5.38
N ALA A 28 -15.73 -2.32 -6.70
CA ALA A 28 -14.90 -3.14 -7.58
C ALA A 28 -13.41 -2.80 -7.42
N PHE A 29 -13.07 -1.51 -7.39
CA PHE A 29 -11.70 -1.08 -7.16
C PHE A 29 -11.19 -1.50 -5.77
N THR A 30 -12.04 -1.40 -4.74
CA THR A 30 -11.70 -1.80 -3.36
C THR A 30 -11.56 -3.30 -3.20
N GLN A 31 -12.29 -4.11 -3.96
CA GLN A 31 -12.29 -5.57 -3.85
C GLN A 31 -11.25 -6.23 -4.77
N PHE A 32 -11.11 -5.77 -6.01
CA PHE A 32 -10.18 -6.37 -6.96
C PHE A 32 -8.74 -5.93 -6.69
N TYR A 33 -7.93 -6.90 -6.22
CA TYR A 33 -6.49 -6.74 -6.00
C TYR A 33 -5.74 -6.31 -7.25
N MET A 34 -6.10 -6.88 -8.40
CA MET A 34 -5.47 -6.58 -9.68
C MET A 34 -5.60 -5.11 -10.05
N LEU A 35 -6.78 -4.50 -9.88
CA LEU A 35 -6.96 -3.10 -10.22
C LEU A 35 -6.00 -2.22 -9.42
N ARG A 36 -5.93 -2.43 -8.10
CA ARG A 36 -5.10 -1.63 -7.19
C ARG A 36 -3.59 -1.85 -7.34
N GLY A 37 -3.16 -3.10 -7.27
CA GLY A 37 -1.75 -3.45 -7.09
C GLY A 37 -1.00 -3.73 -8.38
N LEU A 38 -1.67 -4.25 -9.42
CA LEU A 38 -1.00 -4.64 -10.67
C LEU A 38 -0.32 -3.46 -11.36
N PRO A 39 -0.94 -2.27 -11.51
CA PRO A 39 -0.28 -1.13 -12.17
C PRO A 39 0.99 -0.70 -11.43
N MET A 40 0.96 -0.71 -10.10
CA MET A 40 2.09 -0.32 -9.26
C MET A 40 3.24 -1.32 -9.35
N VAL A 41 2.92 -2.62 -9.29
CA VAL A 41 3.93 -3.68 -9.44
C VAL A 41 4.48 -3.74 -10.86
N ALA A 42 3.65 -3.51 -11.89
CA ALA A 42 4.10 -3.41 -13.28
C ALA A 42 5.11 -2.27 -13.48
N LEU A 43 4.91 -1.12 -12.81
CA LEU A 43 5.90 -0.04 -12.82
C LEU A 43 7.22 -0.44 -12.16
N LEU A 44 7.21 -1.22 -11.07
CA LEU A 44 8.44 -1.74 -10.47
C LEU A 44 9.17 -2.71 -11.40
N TRP A 45 8.44 -3.57 -12.10
CA TRP A 45 9.02 -4.45 -13.13
C TRP A 45 9.59 -3.65 -14.30
N TRP A 46 8.91 -2.59 -14.72
CA TRP A 46 9.42 -1.67 -15.73
C TRP A 46 10.72 -1.01 -15.28
N VAL A 47 10.80 -0.54 -14.03
CA VAL A 47 12.05 0.01 -13.45
C VAL A 47 13.15 -1.07 -13.45
N TRP A 48 12.86 -2.29 -13.00
CA TRP A 48 13.83 -3.39 -12.93
C TRP A 48 14.42 -3.79 -14.29
N PHE A 49 13.59 -3.79 -15.34
CA PHE A 49 13.96 -4.20 -16.69
C PHE A 49 14.29 -3.04 -17.63
N ARG A 50 14.26 -1.80 -17.16
CA ARG A 50 14.62 -0.64 -17.96
C ARG A 50 16.05 -0.80 -18.48
N ASP A 51 16.20 -0.77 -19.80
CA ASP A 51 17.51 -0.81 -20.46
C ASP A 51 18.11 0.59 -20.56
N GLY A 52 19.43 0.67 -20.38
CA GLY A 52 20.19 1.93 -20.39
C GLY A 52 21.44 1.87 -19.52
N THR A 53 22.18 2.98 -19.46
CA THR A 53 23.39 3.13 -18.63
C THR A 53 23.10 3.04 -17.13
N ASP A 54 21.86 3.36 -16.73
CA ASP A 54 21.43 3.42 -15.34
C ASP A 54 20.84 2.09 -14.82
N LYS A 55 20.92 1.01 -15.60
CA LYS A 55 20.27 -0.28 -15.31
C LYS A 55 20.59 -0.83 -13.91
N GLN A 56 21.84 -0.72 -13.47
CA GLN A 56 22.23 -1.14 -12.13
C GLN A 56 21.57 -0.28 -11.05
N ARG A 57 21.61 1.05 -11.20
CA ARG A 57 20.93 2.00 -10.31
C ARG A 57 19.43 1.71 -10.23
N ASP A 58 18.80 1.38 -11.35
CA ASP A 58 17.35 1.14 -11.37
C ASP A 58 16.96 -0.14 -10.63
N ARG A 59 17.73 -1.21 -10.80
CA ARG A 59 17.54 -2.44 -10.03
C ARG A 59 17.76 -2.22 -8.54
N GLU A 60 18.80 -1.46 -8.17
CA GLU A 60 19.02 -1.05 -6.79
C GLU A 60 17.82 -0.27 -6.22
N ILE A 61 17.24 0.65 -7.01
CA ILE A 61 16.07 1.44 -6.60
C ILE A 61 14.86 0.51 -6.42
N ALA A 62 14.59 -0.38 -7.37
CA ALA A 62 13.47 -1.32 -7.28
C ALA A 62 13.59 -2.22 -6.04
N THR A 63 14.76 -2.80 -5.78
CA THR A 63 15.01 -3.62 -4.59
C THR A 63 14.83 -2.82 -3.30
N ALA A 64 15.45 -1.64 -3.20
CA ALA A 64 15.32 -0.79 -2.02
C ALA A 64 13.88 -0.32 -1.80
N THR A 65 13.10 -0.13 -2.86
CA THR A 65 11.68 0.26 -2.80
C THR A 65 10.82 -0.85 -2.21
N VAL A 66 11.02 -2.09 -2.67
CA VAL A 66 10.30 -3.25 -2.12
C VAL A 66 10.61 -3.42 -0.64
N ILE A 67 11.89 -3.33 -0.27
CA ILE A 67 12.32 -3.43 1.13
C ILE A 67 11.73 -2.27 1.95
N ALA A 68 11.77 -1.05 1.43
CA ALA A 68 11.18 0.11 2.09
C ALA A 68 9.66 -0.05 2.33
N ALA A 69 8.94 -0.64 1.38
CA ALA A 69 7.50 -0.91 1.55
C ALA A 69 7.26 -1.89 2.71
N PHE A 70 8.03 -2.99 2.80
CA PHE A 70 7.94 -3.91 3.94
C PHE A 70 8.37 -3.27 5.27
N CYS A 71 9.47 -2.50 5.28
CA CYS A 71 9.91 -1.77 6.46
C CYS A 71 8.85 -0.76 6.93
N ALA A 72 8.22 -0.04 6.01
CA ALA A 72 7.12 0.86 6.32
C ALA A 72 5.97 0.08 6.94
N LEU A 73 5.49 -0.99 6.30
CA LEU A 73 4.41 -1.82 6.84
C LEU A 73 4.72 -2.36 8.23
N LEU A 74 5.95 -2.86 8.46
CA LEU A 74 6.39 -3.32 9.77
C LEU A 74 6.33 -2.19 10.81
N LEU A 75 6.87 -1.01 10.47
CA LEU A 75 6.80 0.17 11.33
C LEU A 75 5.35 0.56 11.63
N GLY A 76 4.47 0.52 10.63
CA GLY A 76 3.04 0.80 10.78
C GLY A 76 2.36 -0.16 11.74
N ARG A 77 2.68 -1.46 11.65
CA ARG A 77 2.18 -2.49 12.58
C ARG A 77 2.67 -2.29 13.99
N LEU A 78 3.95 -1.95 14.16
CA LEU A 78 4.50 -1.61 15.47
C LEU A 78 3.79 -0.39 16.05
N LEU A 79 3.61 0.68 15.27
CA LEU A 79 2.88 1.87 15.71
C LEU A 79 1.43 1.56 16.07
N ALA A 80 0.73 0.74 15.28
CA ALA A 80 -0.65 0.34 15.56
C ALA A 80 -0.81 -0.44 16.89
N ASN A 81 0.24 -1.17 17.30
CA ASN A 81 0.25 -1.90 18.57
C ASN A 81 0.63 -1.02 19.77
N TRP A 82 1.38 0.05 19.54
CA TRP A 82 1.88 0.94 20.60
C TRP A 82 0.98 2.16 20.82
N LEU A 83 0.27 2.60 19.79
CA LEU A 83 -0.65 3.73 19.87
C LEU A 83 -2.06 3.29 20.31
N PRO A 84 -2.87 4.21 20.84
CA PRO A 84 -4.26 3.92 21.18
C PRO A 84 -5.03 3.36 19.99
N PHE A 85 -5.82 2.32 20.25
CA PHE A 85 -6.60 1.65 19.21
C PHE A 85 -7.60 2.62 18.57
N ARG A 86 -7.39 2.91 17.28
CA ARG A 86 -8.31 3.72 16.48
C ARG A 86 -9.34 2.85 15.75
N VAL A 87 -10.62 3.00 16.13
CA VAL A 87 -11.76 2.33 15.51
C VAL A 87 -12.01 2.90 14.11
N ARG A 88 -12.24 2.05 13.11
CA ARG A 88 -12.49 2.46 11.71
C ARG A 88 -13.81 3.24 11.57
N PRO A 89 -13.92 4.18 10.59
CA PRO A 89 -15.15 4.94 10.36
C PRO A 89 -16.40 4.06 10.18
N MET A 90 -16.31 2.98 9.40
CA MET A 90 -17.42 2.06 9.16
C MET A 90 -17.92 1.33 10.42
N ALA A 91 -17.10 1.25 11.46
CA ALA A 91 -17.42 0.59 12.73
C ALA A 91 -17.81 1.58 13.83
N SER A 92 -18.03 2.86 13.49
CA SER A 92 -18.36 3.93 14.44
C SER A 92 -19.78 4.47 14.16
N PRO A 93 -20.83 3.89 14.76
CA PRO A 93 -22.23 4.31 14.53
C PRO A 93 -22.47 5.79 14.90
N ASP A 94 -21.72 6.30 15.87
CA ASP A 94 -21.82 7.67 16.39
C ASP A 94 -21.52 8.75 15.34
N LEU A 95 -20.96 8.37 14.19
CA LEU A 95 -20.71 9.29 13.07
C LEU A 95 -21.98 9.64 12.30
N GLY A 96 -23.04 8.83 12.38
CA GLY A 96 -24.26 9.04 11.59
C GLY A 96 -24.01 8.96 10.07
N LEU A 97 -22.93 8.28 9.65
CA LEU A 97 -22.54 8.12 8.25
C LEU A 97 -22.83 6.70 7.76
N SER A 98 -23.23 6.58 6.49
CA SER A 98 -23.43 5.27 5.85
C SER A 98 -22.31 4.98 4.87
N PHE A 99 -21.61 3.85 5.03
CA PHE A 99 -20.50 3.47 4.17
C PHE A 99 -20.85 2.28 3.28
N LEU A 100 -20.22 2.20 2.10
CA LEU A 100 -20.45 1.09 1.14
C LEU A 100 -20.02 -0.28 1.69
N LEU A 101 -19.06 -0.32 2.63
CA LEU A 101 -18.69 -1.54 3.33
C LEU A 101 -19.53 -1.65 4.61
N ALA A 102 -20.40 -2.67 4.68
CA ALA A 102 -21.34 -2.83 5.79
C ALA A 102 -20.68 -3.43 7.06
N SER A 103 -19.76 -4.38 6.89
CA SER A 103 -19.00 -4.98 8.00
C SER A 103 -17.95 -5.95 7.45
N ASP A 104 -16.71 -5.81 7.88
CA ASP A 104 -15.70 -6.88 7.77
C ASP A 104 -15.28 -7.22 9.20
N ASP A 105 -15.77 -8.36 9.71
CA ASP A 105 -15.62 -8.76 11.11
C ASP A 105 -14.14 -8.98 11.47
N GLY A 106 -13.30 -9.35 10.48
CA GLY A 106 -11.86 -9.47 10.64
C GLY A 106 -11.14 -8.11 10.81
N MET A 107 -11.73 -7.01 10.34
CA MET A 107 -11.11 -5.68 10.42
C MET A 107 -11.48 -4.90 11.68
N ARG A 108 -12.41 -5.40 12.50
CA ARG A 108 -12.83 -4.78 13.78
C ARG A 108 -11.77 -4.89 14.86
N THR A 109 -10.93 -5.91 14.83
CA THR A 109 -9.85 -6.14 15.79
C THR A 109 -8.53 -5.46 15.38
N TRP A 110 -8.51 -4.80 14.21
CA TRP A 110 -7.30 -4.18 13.65
C TRP A 110 -7.44 -2.66 13.62
N SER A 111 -6.47 -1.95 14.19
CA SER A 111 -6.51 -0.49 14.24
C SER A 111 -6.53 0.11 12.83
N SER A 112 -7.24 1.23 12.68
CA SER A 112 -7.27 1.99 11.42
C SER A 112 -6.00 2.80 11.17
N PHE A 113 -5.19 3.08 12.20
CA PHE A 113 -4.03 3.96 12.08
C PHE A 113 -2.70 3.18 12.23
N PRO A 114 -1.67 3.50 11.40
CA PRO A 114 -1.73 4.23 10.13
C PRO A 114 -2.28 3.34 8.99
N SER A 115 -2.57 3.92 7.82
CA SER A 115 -3.09 3.15 6.69
C SER A 115 -2.01 2.34 5.95
N ASP A 116 -2.05 1.01 6.08
CA ASP A 116 -1.11 0.09 5.40
C ASP A 116 -1.06 0.27 3.87
N HIS A 117 -2.23 0.47 3.24
CA HIS A 117 -2.30 0.64 1.79
C HIS A 117 -1.61 1.95 1.36
N ALA A 118 -1.82 3.03 2.11
CA ALA A 118 -1.15 4.29 1.85
C ALA A 118 0.37 4.15 2.01
N MET A 119 0.83 3.44 3.05
CA MET A 119 2.26 3.18 3.29
C MET A 119 2.91 2.43 2.13
N MET A 120 2.34 1.28 1.76
CA MET A 120 2.92 0.42 0.73
C MET A 120 2.93 1.10 -0.64
N TRP A 121 1.77 1.60 -1.10
CA TRP A 121 1.67 2.10 -2.47
C TRP A 121 2.31 3.48 -2.64
N CYS A 122 2.35 4.33 -1.61
CA CYS A 122 3.13 5.58 -1.68
C CYS A 122 4.64 5.32 -1.62
N ALA A 123 5.10 4.29 -0.90
CA ALA A 123 6.50 3.86 -0.97
C ALA A 123 6.87 3.40 -2.39
N VAL A 124 6.02 2.57 -3.02
CA VAL A 124 6.21 2.12 -4.40
C VAL A 124 6.24 3.29 -5.38
N ALA A 125 5.25 4.19 -5.31
CA ALA A 125 5.20 5.38 -6.17
C ALA A 125 6.44 6.28 -6.00
N THR A 126 6.92 6.43 -4.76
CA THR A 126 8.14 7.19 -4.46
C THR A 126 9.37 6.55 -5.08
N GLY A 127 9.51 5.23 -4.98
CA GLY A 127 10.61 4.48 -5.61
C GLY A 127 10.64 4.65 -7.12
N VAL A 128 9.46 4.54 -7.77
CA VAL A 128 9.32 4.82 -9.20
C VAL A 128 9.68 6.27 -9.51
N MET A 129 9.31 7.23 -8.66
CA MET A 129 9.68 8.65 -8.84
C MET A 129 11.18 8.90 -8.77
N VAL A 130 11.91 8.16 -7.92
CA VAL A 130 13.37 8.24 -7.82
C VAL A 130 14.05 7.69 -9.08
N ALA A 131 13.46 6.68 -9.73
CA ALA A 131 13.97 6.11 -10.98
C ALA A 131 13.53 6.90 -12.24
N ALA A 132 12.29 7.37 -12.26
CA ALA A 132 11.63 8.06 -13.37
C ALA A 132 10.59 9.07 -12.86
N ARG A 133 10.99 10.34 -12.79
CA ARG A 133 10.22 11.40 -12.13
C ARG A 133 8.77 11.52 -12.62
N TRP A 134 8.55 11.49 -13.94
CA TRP A 134 7.20 11.61 -14.50
C TRP A 134 6.30 10.42 -14.18
N LEU A 135 6.79 9.19 -14.37
CA LEU A 135 6.02 7.99 -14.04
C LEU A 135 5.75 7.86 -12.55
N GLY A 136 6.67 8.31 -11.71
CA GLY A 136 6.45 8.34 -10.27
C GLY A 136 5.38 9.35 -9.83
N LEU A 137 5.28 10.51 -10.50
CA LEU A 137 4.18 11.45 -10.25
C LEU A 137 2.83 10.84 -10.63
N LEU A 138 2.75 10.14 -11.77
CA LEU A 138 1.55 9.41 -12.17
C LEU A 138 1.22 8.27 -11.18
N ALA A 139 2.23 7.53 -10.72
CA ALA A 139 2.06 6.48 -9.72
C ALA A 139 1.57 7.04 -8.38
N LEU A 140 2.08 8.20 -7.96
CA LEU A 140 1.68 8.86 -6.73
C LEU A 140 0.24 9.38 -6.83
N ALA A 141 -0.12 10.01 -7.96
CA ALA A 141 -1.48 10.42 -8.24
C ALA A 141 -2.44 9.21 -8.21
N TYR A 142 -2.05 8.10 -8.83
CA TYR A 142 -2.80 6.85 -8.80
C TYR A 142 -2.98 6.31 -7.37
N ALA A 143 -1.90 6.25 -6.59
CA ALA A 143 -1.94 5.77 -5.21
C ALA A 143 -2.82 6.64 -4.31
N VAL A 144 -2.75 7.97 -4.43
CA VAL A 144 -3.53 8.89 -3.59
C VAL A 144 -5.00 8.93 -4.03
N LEU A 145 -5.26 9.16 -5.31
CA LEU A 145 -6.60 9.44 -5.82
C LEU A 145 -7.47 8.20 -5.96
N LEU A 146 -6.87 7.04 -6.29
CA LEU A 146 -7.63 5.81 -6.49
C LEU A 146 -7.50 4.87 -5.30
N ILE A 147 -6.26 4.53 -4.89
CA ILE A 147 -6.07 3.58 -3.79
C ILE A 147 -6.49 4.18 -2.47
N CYS A 148 -5.90 5.30 -2.07
CA CYS A 148 -6.13 5.86 -0.75
C CYS A 148 -7.54 6.44 -0.60
N MET A 149 -8.02 7.19 -1.59
CA MET A 149 -9.36 7.77 -1.53
C MET A 149 -10.46 6.71 -1.48
N ALA A 150 -10.32 5.59 -2.21
CA ALA A 150 -11.27 4.48 -2.11
C ALA A 150 -11.36 3.94 -0.68
N ARG A 151 -10.24 3.86 0.06
CA ARG A 151 -10.24 3.42 1.47
C ARG A 151 -10.99 4.37 2.40
N VAL A 152 -10.94 5.67 2.14
CA VAL A 152 -11.70 6.67 2.91
C VAL A 152 -13.18 6.59 2.55
N PHE A 153 -13.49 6.52 1.25
CA PHE A 153 -14.85 6.48 0.74
C PHE A 153 -15.66 5.28 1.27
N VAL A 154 -15.05 4.11 1.33
CA VAL A 154 -15.68 2.89 1.86
C VAL A 154 -15.63 2.78 3.39
N GLY A 155 -15.10 3.80 4.07
CA GLY A 155 -15.10 3.88 5.54
C GLY A 155 -14.03 3.05 6.25
N LEU A 156 -12.98 2.62 5.56
CA LEU A 156 -11.93 1.78 6.14
C LEU A 156 -10.86 2.58 6.89
N HIS A 157 -10.64 3.84 6.52
CA HIS A 157 -9.63 4.71 7.11
C HIS A 157 -10.13 6.15 7.18
N TYR A 158 -9.69 6.88 8.19
CA TYR A 158 -9.82 8.33 8.21
C TYR A 158 -8.81 8.97 7.23
N PRO A 159 -9.09 10.18 6.71
CA PRO A 159 -8.12 10.95 5.92
C PRO A 159 -6.75 11.09 6.60
N THR A 160 -6.72 11.30 7.90
CA THR A 160 -5.46 11.37 8.66
C THR A 160 -4.69 10.05 8.74
N ASP A 161 -5.38 8.89 8.76
CA ASP A 161 -4.72 7.57 8.70
C ASP A 161 -3.98 7.40 7.37
N VAL A 162 -4.61 7.88 6.29
CA VAL A 162 -4.07 7.87 4.93
C VAL A 162 -2.86 8.81 4.82
N ILE A 163 -2.98 10.04 5.32
CA ILE A 163 -1.88 11.02 5.27
C ILE A 163 -0.67 10.50 6.05
N ALA A 164 -0.87 10.01 7.28
CA ALA A 164 0.20 9.44 8.09
C ALA A 164 0.84 8.23 7.39
N GLY A 165 0.03 7.33 6.84
CA GLY A 165 0.52 6.18 6.09
C GLY A 165 1.34 6.59 4.85
N ALA A 166 0.82 7.51 4.04
CA ALA A 166 1.51 8.04 2.87
C ALA A 166 2.86 8.67 3.25
N LEU A 167 2.90 9.49 4.30
CA LEU A 167 4.13 10.11 4.81
C LEU A 167 5.16 9.06 5.24
N LEU A 168 4.75 8.05 6.03
CA LEU A 168 5.64 6.98 6.45
C LEU A 168 6.18 6.18 5.26
N GLY A 169 5.34 5.87 4.27
CA GLY A 169 5.76 5.19 3.05
C GLY A 169 6.78 5.99 2.23
N VAL A 170 6.49 7.27 1.99
CA VAL A 170 7.38 8.21 1.27
C VAL A 170 8.70 8.35 2.01
N LEU A 171 8.68 8.66 3.30
CA LEU A 171 9.90 8.91 4.09
C LEU A 171 10.78 7.66 4.17
N THR A 172 10.18 6.49 4.42
CA THR A 172 10.92 5.22 4.46
C THR A 172 11.57 4.95 3.10
N CYS A 173 10.83 5.11 1.99
CA CYS A 173 11.39 4.93 0.66
C CYS A 173 12.53 5.92 0.35
N LEU A 174 12.36 7.20 0.66
CA LEU A 174 13.40 8.22 0.44
C LEU A 174 14.67 7.92 1.24
N VAL A 175 14.54 7.41 2.47
CA VAL A 175 15.69 7.01 3.30
C VAL A 175 16.41 5.82 2.68
N LEU A 176 15.71 4.72 2.37
CA LEU A 176 16.36 3.50 1.86
C LEU A 176 16.87 3.63 0.42
N THR A 177 16.32 4.55 -0.38
CA THR A 177 16.79 4.81 -1.75
C THR A 177 17.97 5.77 -1.83
N ARG A 178 18.42 6.34 -0.70
CA ARG A 178 19.65 7.14 -0.65
C ARG A 178 20.85 6.32 -1.15
N PRO A 179 21.74 6.88 -2.00
CA PRO A 179 22.82 6.12 -2.64
C PRO A 179 23.63 5.19 -1.73
N PRO A 180 24.13 5.62 -0.54
CA PRO A 180 24.95 4.74 0.30
C PRO A 180 24.18 3.59 0.95
N LEU A 181 22.88 3.77 1.20
CA LEU A 181 22.04 2.73 1.79
C LEU A 181 21.55 1.78 0.70
N ARG A 182 21.09 2.34 -0.42
CA ARG A 182 20.54 1.61 -1.54
C ARG A 182 21.51 0.58 -2.11
N THR A 183 22.77 0.97 -2.33
CA THR A 183 23.79 0.05 -2.85
C THR A 183 24.08 -1.10 -1.88
N ARG A 184 24.19 -0.81 -0.59
CA ARG A 184 24.42 -1.81 0.47
C ARG A 184 23.25 -2.79 0.61
N ILE A 185 22.04 -2.27 0.60
CA ILE A 185 20.81 -3.06 0.74
C ILE A 185 20.58 -3.93 -0.50
N ALA A 186 20.82 -3.40 -1.70
CA ALA A 186 20.59 -4.12 -2.94
C ALA A 186 21.70 -5.14 -3.28
N ALA A 187 22.95 -4.91 -2.84
CA ALA A 187 24.09 -5.77 -3.12
C ALA A 187 23.84 -7.29 -2.94
N PRO A 188 23.30 -7.79 -1.81
CA PRO A 188 23.04 -9.22 -1.66
C PRO A 188 22.00 -9.76 -2.65
N PHE A 189 20.98 -8.98 -2.98
CA PHE A 189 19.94 -9.38 -3.94
C PHE A 189 20.46 -9.38 -5.37
N LEU A 190 21.29 -8.40 -5.73
CA LEU A 190 21.93 -8.34 -7.05
C LEU A 190 22.94 -9.48 -7.22
N PHE A 191 23.71 -9.80 -6.17
CA PHE A 191 24.58 -10.98 -6.17
C PHE A 191 23.77 -12.27 -6.37
N LEU A 192 22.65 -12.44 -5.65
CA LEU A 192 21.79 -13.60 -5.80
C LEU A 192 21.15 -13.66 -7.20
N PHE A 193 20.76 -12.52 -7.76
CA PHE A 193 20.25 -12.42 -9.12
C PHE A 193 21.31 -12.85 -10.14
N ASP A 194 22.54 -12.39 -10.01
CA ASP A 194 23.63 -12.75 -10.94
C ASP A 194 24.02 -14.23 -10.81
N ARG A 195 23.98 -14.79 -9.59
CA ARG A 195 24.32 -16.19 -9.32
C ARG A 195 23.20 -17.17 -9.71
N TYR A 196 21.94 -16.84 -9.46
CA TYR A 196 20.78 -17.73 -9.59
C TYR A 196 19.61 -17.05 -10.32
N ARG A 197 19.86 -16.57 -11.54
CA ARG A 197 18.87 -15.83 -12.34
C ARG A 197 17.49 -16.49 -12.36
N GLY A 198 17.38 -17.78 -12.69
CA GLY A 198 16.09 -18.48 -12.79
C GLY A 198 15.30 -18.45 -11.48
N LEU A 199 15.91 -18.88 -10.38
CA LEU A 199 15.28 -18.90 -9.05
C LEU A 199 14.92 -17.49 -8.57
N PHE A 200 15.76 -16.49 -8.87
CA PHE A 200 15.48 -15.11 -8.51
C PHE A 200 14.21 -14.58 -9.19
N HIS A 201 14.01 -14.86 -10.48
CA HIS A 201 12.78 -14.45 -11.18
C HIS A 201 11.54 -15.17 -10.64
N VAL A 202 11.65 -16.46 -10.29
CA VAL A 202 10.57 -17.18 -9.61
C VAL A 202 10.22 -16.50 -8.28
N GLY A 203 11.23 -16.17 -7.48
CA GLY A 203 11.04 -15.43 -6.23
C GLY A 203 10.37 -14.06 -6.43
N MET A 204 10.82 -13.28 -7.42
CA MET A 204 10.21 -11.99 -7.75
C MET A 204 8.77 -12.13 -8.25
N PHE A 205 8.46 -13.17 -9.01
CA PHE A 205 7.10 -13.45 -9.46
C PHE A 205 6.18 -13.74 -8.27
N LEU A 206 6.57 -14.65 -7.37
CA LEU A 206 5.81 -14.97 -6.16
C LEU A 206 5.64 -13.75 -5.26
N LEU A 207 6.71 -12.96 -5.10
CA LEU A 207 6.67 -11.72 -4.34
C LEU A 207 5.71 -10.69 -4.96
N SER A 208 5.75 -10.54 -6.28
CA SER A 208 4.86 -9.65 -7.03
C SER A 208 3.41 -10.04 -6.86
N PHE A 209 3.12 -11.34 -6.99
CA PHE A 209 1.78 -11.88 -6.75
C PHE A 209 1.33 -11.60 -5.32
N GLY A 210 2.17 -11.87 -4.32
CA GLY A 210 1.90 -11.57 -2.92
C GLY A 210 1.67 -10.09 -2.63
N LEU A 211 2.44 -9.19 -3.24
CA LEU A 211 2.25 -7.74 -3.11
C LEU A 211 0.92 -7.29 -3.72
N ILE A 212 0.55 -7.81 -4.90
CA ILE A 212 -0.72 -7.47 -5.56
C ILE A 212 -1.89 -7.93 -4.70
N THR A 213 -1.84 -9.15 -4.16
CA THR A 213 -2.89 -9.74 -3.33
C THR A 213 -2.80 -9.36 -1.86
N ASN A 214 -1.86 -8.49 -1.45
CA ASN A 214 -1.59 -8.15 -0.06
C ASN A 214 -1.36 -9.37 0.86
N PHE A 215 -0.84 -10.47 0.32
CA PHE A 215 -0.64 -11.75 1.02
C PHE A 215 -1.93 -12.27 1.69
N ASP A 216 -3.09 -12.00 1.10
CA ASP A 216 -4.39 -12.29 1.70
C ASP A 216 -4.59 -13.78 2.01
N GLU A 217 -4.21 -14.65 1.07
CA GLU A 217 -4.26 -16.10 1.23
C GLU A 217 -3.37 -16.58 2.39
N ILE A 218 -2.14 -16.09 2.46
CA ILE A 218 -1.19 -16.46 3.54
C ILE A 218 -1.74 -16.03 4.89
N ARG A 219 -2.27 -14.79 4.99
CA ARG A 219 -2.86 -14.27 6.24
C ARG A 219 -4.09 -15.09 6.65
N THR A 220 -4.93 -15.45 5.68
CA THR A 220 -6.13 -16.26 5.93
C THR A 220 -5.74 -17.63 6.48
N VAL A 221 -4.80 -18.33 5.83
CA VAL A 221 -4.29 -19.62 6.30
C VAL A 221 -3.67 -19.50 7.70
N ALA A 222 -2.81 -18.51 7.93
CA ALA A 222 -2.19 -18.29 9.23
C ALA A 222 -3.23 -18.02 10.33
N SER A 223 -4.24 -17.21 10.04
CA SER A 223 -5.31 -16.90 10.99
C SER A 223 -6.20 -18.12 11.30
N SER A 224 -6.42 -18.99 10.32
CA SER A 224 -7.17 -20.24 10.51
C SER A 224 -6.40 -21.23 11.36
N LEU A 225 -5.08 -21.37 11.16
CA LEU A 225 -4.24 -22.24 11.98
C LEU A 225 -4.15 -21.76 13.44
N MET A 226 -4.03 -20.46 13.67
CA MET A 226 -3.99 -19.89 15.02
C MET A 226 -5.32 -20.02 15.79
N LYS A 227 -6.45 -20.22 15.11
CA LYS A 227 -7.75 -20.48 15.77
C LYS A 227 -7.93 -21.93 16.22
N VAL A 228 -7.10 -22.85 15.72
CA VAL A 228 -7.15 -24.29 16.03
C VAL A 228 -6.27 -24.65 17.23
N ILE A 229 -5.36 -23.75 17.63
CA ILE A 229 -4.45 -23.86 18.78
C ILE A 229 -5.04 -23.09 19.96
#